data_AF-A0A9Q9IZI3-F1
#
_entry.id   AF-A0A9Q9IZI3-F1
#
_cell.length_a   1.000
_cell.length_b   1.000
_cell.length_c   1.000
_cell.angle_alpha   90.00
_cell.angle_beta   90.00
_cell.angle_gamma   90.00
#
_symmetry.space_group_name_H-M   'P 1'
#
loop_
_entity.id
_entity.type
_entity.pdbx_description
1 polymer ?
#
loop_
_entity_poly.entity_id
_entity_poly.type
_entity_poly.pdbx_seq_one_letter_code
_entity_poly.pdbx_strand_id
1 'polypeptide(L)'
;MITIDELQASLDGISLEDLPDDLASGLRSMVDGIQREIAAQRSSVPRASPSLESVKYAILMLRIAVDSARLNKKISDKVAELCKRLKQDADNKQLNEDVSLLEKMIFDSRPFERDLLEQAALAIHKMPDDFELSDDSTSGFRM
;
A
#
# COMPACT_ATOMS: atom_id res chain seq x y z
N MET A 1 6.74 -10.89 -44.36
CA MET A 1 5.40 -11.45 -44.58
C MET A 1 5.25 -12.52 -43.52
N ILE A 2 4.31 -12.39 -42.58
CA ILE A 2 4.22 -13.35 -41.47
C ILE A 2 3.71 -14.68 -41.99
N THR A 3 4.38 -15.76 -41.63
CA THR A 3 3.97 -17.12 -42.02
C THR A 3 3.02 -17.72 -40.99
N ILE A 4 2.24 -18.72 -41.42
CA ILE A 4 1.37 -19.46 -40.49
C ILE A 4 2.18 -20.20 -39.42
N ASP A 5 3.38 -20.65 -39.76
CA ASP A 5 4.28 -21.33 -38.82
C ASP A 5 4.86 -20.37 -37.78
N GLU A 6 5.16 -19.12 -38.16
CA GLU A 6 5.53 -18.07 -37.20
C GLU A 6 4.40 -17.75 -36.21
N LEU A 7 3.14 -17.76 -36.68
CA LEU A 7 1.97 -17.58 -35.80
C LEU A 7 1.81 -18.75 -34.84
N GLN A 8 1.97 -19.99 -35.32
CA GLN A 8 1.94 -21.18 -34.47
C GLN A 8 3.02 -21.12 -33.40
N ALA A 9 4.27 -20.84 -33.78
CA ALA A 9 5.37 -20.73 -32.83
C ALA A 9 5.15 -19.62 -31.79
N SER A 10 4.53 -18.49 -32.20
CA SER A 10 4.19 -17.40 -31.30
C SER A 10 3.11 -17.79 -30.29
N LEU A 11 2.11 -18.56 -30.71
CA LEU A 11 1.07 -19.11 -29.85
C LEU A 11 1.63 -20.15 -28.87
N ASP A 12 2.44 -21.09 -29.37
CA ASP A 12 3.07 -22.15 -28.56
C ASP A 12 4.01 -21.57 -27.50
N GLY A 13 4.62 -20.41 -27.77
CA GLY A 13 5.46 -19.69 -26.80
C GLY A 13 4.70 -19.03 -25.64
N ILE A 14 3.36 -19.06 -25.63
CA ILE A 14 2.55 -18.49 -24.55
C ILE A 14 2.25 -19.59 -23.51
N SER A 15 3.05 -19.61 -22.43
CA SER A 15 2.78 -20.49 -21.29
C SER A 15 1.66 -19.92 -20.41
N LEU A 16 0.67 -20.77 -20.11
CA LEU A 16 -0.42 -20.49 -19.16
C LEU A 16 -0.14 -21.07 -17.76
N GLU A 17 1.08 -21.55 -17.52
CA GLU A 17 1.50 -22.07 -16.23
C GLU A 17 1.47 -20.97 -15.16
N ASP A 18 1.31 -21.39 -13.91
CA ASP A 18 1.23 -20.54 -12.72
C ASP A 18 0.05 -19.55 -12.66
N LEU A 19 -0.89 -19.62 -13.61
CA LEU A 19 -2.10 -18.80 -13.59
C LEU A 19 -3.17 -19.43 -12.67
N PRO A 20 -4.02 -18.60 -12.03
CA PRO A 20 -5.20 -19.08 -11.32
C PRO A 20 -6.12 -19.86 -12.27
N ASP A 21 -6.71 -20.96 -11.80
CA ASP A 21 -7.50 -21.89 -12.62
C ASP A 21 -8.65 -21.20 -13.38
N ASP A 22 -9.34 -20.27 -12.72
CA ASP A 22 -10.46 -19.53 -13.28
C ASP A 22 -10.02 -18.71 -14.51
N LEU A 23 -8.90 -17.99 -14.41
CA LEU A 23 -8.31 -17.22 -15.50
C LEU A 23 -7.70 -18.12 -16.58
N ALA A 24 -7.05 -19.20 -16.16
CA ALA A 24 -6.43 -20.16 -17.07
C ALA A 24 -7.47 -20.81 -17.99
N SER A 25 -8.68 -21.11 -17.48
CA SER A 25 -9.76 -21.73 -18.27
C SER A 25 -10.23 -20.84 -19.44
N GLY A 26 -10.41 -19.53 -19.20
CA GLY A 26 -10.79 -18.57 -20.24
C GLY A 26 -9.68 -18.36 -21.27
N LEU A 27 -8.43 -18.28 -20.82
CA LEU A 27 -7.27 -18.11 -21.70
C LEU A 27 -7.01 -19.36 -22.56
N ARG A 28 -7.21 -20.56 -22.02
CA ARG A 28 -7.18 -21.82 -22.79
C ARG A 28 -8.24 -21.82 -23.90
N SER A 29 -9.45 -21.37 -23.61
CA SER A 29 -10.51 -21.24 -24.64
C SER A 29 -10.10 -20.28 -25.76
N MET A 30 -9.36 -19.21 -25.44
CA MET A 30 -8.84 -18.27 -26.42
C MET A 30 -7.70 -18.87 -27.25
N VAL A 31 -6.79 -19.62 -26.61
CA VAL A 31 -5.75 -20.42 -27.30
C VAL A 31 -6.39 -21.38 -28.30
N ASP A 32 -7.38 -22.17 -27.86
CA ASP A 32 -8.08 -23.12 -28.71
C ASP A 32 -8.74 -22.45 -29.91
N GLY A 33 -9.34 -21.27 -29.71
CA GLY A 33 -9.91 -20.46 -30.77
C GLY A 33 -8.87 -20.04 -31.81
N ILE A 34 -7.74 -19.48 -31.36
CA ILE A 34 -6.64 -19.07 -32.24
C ILE A 34 -6.06 -20.29 -32.98
N GLN A 35 -5.92 -21.42 -32.31
CA GLN A 35 -5.38 -22.65 -32.89
C GLN A 35 -6.28 -23.21 -34.00
N ARG A 36 -7.61 -23.14 -33.83
CA ARG A 36 -8.57 -23.48 -34.90
C ARG A 36 -8.43 -22.56 -36.10
N GLU A 37 -8.22 -21.26 -35.89
CA GLU A 37 -8.04 -20.31 -36.99
C GLU A 37 -6.73 -20.55 -37.74
N ILE A 38 -5.64 -20.84 -37.03
CA ILE A 38 -4.36 -21.25 -37.63
C ILE A 38 -4.54 -22.53 -38.47
N ALA A 39 -5.25 -23.53 -37.94
CA ALA A 39 -5.52 -24.78 -38.67
C ALA A 39 -6.39 -24.54 -39.92
N ALA A 40 -7.42 -23.68 -39.81
CA ALA A 40 -8.27 -23.30 -40.94
C ALA A 40 -7.45 -22.64 -42.06
N GLN A 41 -6.56 -21.71 -41.70
CA GLN A 41 -5.63 -21.06 -42.63
C GLN A 41 -4.69 -22.05 -43.32
N ARG A 42 -4.12 -23.03 -42.60
CA ARG A 42 -3.29 -24.08 -43.21
C ARG A 42 -4.07 -24.94 -44.21
N SER A 43 -5.32 -25.26 -43.89
CA SER A 43 -6.16 -26.15 -44.70
C SER A 43 -6.74 -25.50 -45.96
N SER A 44 -6.56 -24.19 -46.18
CA SER A 44 -7.14 -23.43 -47.30
C SER A 44 -8.65 -23.65 -47.47
N VAL A 45 -9.37 -23.90 -46.37
CA VAL A 45 -10.83 -24.09 -46.42
C VAL A 45 -11.47 -22.76 -46.82
N PRO A 46 -12.30 -22.72 -47.89
CA PRO A 46 -12.96 -21.50 -48.33
C PRO A 46 -14.05 -21.13 -47.33
N ARG A 47 -13.66 -20.40 -46.30
CA ARG A 47 -14.53 -19.67 -45.37
C ARG A 47 -14.09 -18.21 -45.38
N ALA A 48 -14.89 -17.33 -44.81
CA ALA A 48 -14.43 -16.00 -44.39
C ALA A 48 -13.41 -16.16 -43.26
N SER A 49 -12.24 -16.70 -43.57
CA SER A 49 -11.17 -16.96 -42.62
C SER A 49 -10.56 -15.62 -42.21
N PRO A 50 -10.43 -15.32 -40.90
CA PRO A 50 -9.76 -14.11 -40.42
C PRO A 50 -8.36 -14.01 -41.02
N SER A 51 -7.95 -12.83 -41.48
CA SER A 51 -6.62 -12.63 -42.06
C SER A 51 -5.50 -13.04 -41.10
N LEU A 52 -4.32 -13.37 -41.63
CA LEU A 52 -3.14 -13.66 -40.80
C LEU A 52 -2.84 -12.52 -39.81
N GLU A 53 -3.11 -11.27 -40.18
CA GLU A 53 -2.93 -10.13 -39.29
C GLU A 53 -3.92 -10.13 -38.12
N SER A 54 -5.17 -10.56 -38.34
CA SER A 54 -6.13 -10.73 -37.23
C SER A 54 -5.76 -11.88 -36.29
N VAL A 55 -5.20 -12.98 -36.80
CA VAL A 55 -4.68 -14.07 -35.94
C VAL A 55 -3.49 -13.59 -35.11
N LYS A 56 -2.56 -12.84 -35.73
CA LYS A 56 -1.44 -12.19 -35.03
C LYS A 56 -1.93 -11.25 -33.92
N TYR A 57 -2.95 -10.44 -34.20
CA TYR A 57 -3.54 -9.54 -33.22
C TYR A 57 -4.18 -10.33 -32.05
N ALA A 58 -4.87 -11.42 -32.33
CA ALA A 58 -5.44 -12.28 -31.29
C ALA A 58 -4.34 -12.89 -30.38
N ILE A 59 -3.21 -13.32 -30.96
CA ILE A 59 -2.04 -13.81 -30.20
C ILE A 59 -1.45 -12.69 -29.32
N LEU A 60 -1.36 -11.46 -29.85
CA LEU A 60 -0.89 -10.32 -29.06
C LEU A 60 -1.81 -10.05 -27.86
N MET A 61 -3.13 -10.05 -28.08
CA MET A 61 -4.12 -9.87 -27.00
C MET A 61 -4.04 -10.99 -25.97
N LEU A 62 -3.81 -12.24 -26.41
CA LEU A 62 -3.57 -13.37 -25.51
C LEU A 62 -2.35 -13.14 -24.62
N ARG A 63 -1.23 -12.71 -25.19
CA ARG A 63 0.00 -12.43 -24.42
C ARG A 63 -0.24 -11.34 -23.38
N ILE A 64 -0.88 -10.24 -23.77
CA ILE A 64 -1.24 -9.14 -22.85
C ILE A 64 -2.13 -9.66 -21.71
N ALA A 65 -3.11 -10.50 -22.01
CA ALA A 65 -4.02 -11.05 -21.00
C ALA A 65 -3.28 -11.97 -20.01
N VAL A 66 -2.36 -12.81 -20.49
CA VAL A 66 -1.50 -13.66 -19.65
C VAL A 66 -0.60 -12.84 -18.75
N ASP A 67 0.09 -11.84 -19.30
CA ASP A 67 0.96 -10.95 -18.52
C ASP A 67 0.18 -10.18 -17.46
N SER A 68 -1.02 -9.71 -17.81
CA SER A 68 -1.93 -9.03 -16.88
C SER A 68 -2.38 -9.96 -15.75
N ALA A 69 -2.71 -11.22 -16.06
CA ALA A 69 -3.09 -12.21 -15.06
C ALA A 69 -1.94 -12.51 -14.09
N ARG A 70 -0.71 -12.63 -14.59
CA ARG A 70 0.50 -12.82 -13.77
C ARG A 70 0.76 -11.62 -12.86
N LEU A 71 0.60 -10.40 -13.39
CA LEU A 71 0.74 -9.19 -12.61
C LEU A 71 -0.31 -9.13 -11.48
N ASN A 72 -1.57 -9.45 -11.81
CA ASN A 72 -2.65 -9.46 -10.83
C ASN A 72 -2.39 -10.48 -9.71
N LYS A 73 -1.90 -11.68 -10.04
CA LYS A 73 -1.48 -12.68 -9.05
C LYS A 73 -0.42 -12.12 -8.09
N LYS A 74 0.66 -11.52 -8.63
CA LYS A 74 1.72 -10.90 -7.81
C LYS A 74 1.19 -9.79 -6.90
N ILE A 75 0.27 -8.97 -7.40
CA ILE A 75 -0.37 -7.92 -6.61
C ILE A 75 -1.19 -8.55 -5.47
N SER A 76 -2.00 -9.57 -5.78
CA SER A 76 -2.82 -10.29 -4.80
C SER A 76 -1.97 -10.92 -3.69
N ASP A 77 -0.89 -11.61 -4.06
CA ASP A 77 0.07 -12.21 -3.12
C ASP A 77 0.67 -11.13 -2.20
N LYS A 78 1.04 -9.99 -2.77
CA LYS A 78 1.60 -8.87 -2.00
C LYS A 78 0.58 -8.23 -1.06
N VAL A 79 -0.66 -8.09 -1.50
CA VAL A 79 -1.76 -7.61 -0.66
C VAL A 79 -2.00 -8.58 0.50
N ALA A 80 -2.04 -9.89 0.25
CA ALA A 80 -2.19 -10.89 1.29
C ALA A 80 -1.05 -10.84 2.32
N GLU A 81 0.19 -10.65 1.87
CA GLU A 81 1.35 -10.45 2.73
C GLU A 81 1.22 -9.18 3.61
N LEU A 82 0.84 -8.05 3.02
CA LEU A 82 0.65 -6.80 3.74
C LEU A 82 -0.49 -6.89 4.76
N CYS A 83 -1.61 -7.52 4.39
CA CYS A 83 -2.71 -7.77 5.32
C CYS A 83 -2.26 -8.66 6.50
N LYS A 84 -1.39 -9.65 6.26
CA LYS A 84 -0.83 -10.48 7.34
C LYS A 84 0.05 -9.65 8.28
N ARG A 85 0.92 -8.79 7.74
CA ARG A 85 1.77 -7.89 8.54
C ARG A 85 0.93 -6.92 9.37
N LEU A 86 -0.07 -6.28 8.77
CA LEU A 86 -0.98 -5.38 9.49
C LEU A 86 -1.72 -6.07 10.63
N LYS A 87 -2.14 -7.33 10.46
CA LYS A 87 -2.74 -8.11 11.56
C LYS A 87 -1.73 -8.39 12.66
N GLN A 88 -0.50 -8.77 12.31
CA GLN A 88 0.57 -8.99 13.30
C GLN A 88 0.90 -7.71 14.08
N ASP A 89 0.91 -6.55 13.41
CA ASP A 89 1.15 -5.25 14.05
C ASP A 89 -0.04 -4.84 14.94
N ALA A 90 -1.28 -5.11 14.51
CA ALA A 90 -2.47 -4.86 15.34
C ALA A 90 -2.51 -5.77 16.58
N ASP A 91 -2.09 -7.02 16.43
CA ASP A 91 -1.99 -8.00 17.51
C ASP A 91 -0.69 -7.84 18.32
N ASN A 92 0.15 -6.85 18.01
CA ASN A 92 1.38 -6.59 18.74
C ASN A 92 1.04 -5.98 20.10
N LYS A 93 0.80 -6.88 21.07
CA LYS A 93 0.46 -6.56 22.46
C LYS A 93 1.47 -5.61 23.10
N GLN A 94 2.76 -5.74 22.80
CA GLN A 94 3.79 -4.85 23.32
C GLN A 94 3.60 -3.42 22.85
N LEU A 95 3.33 -3.22 21.55
CA LEU A 95 3.04 -1.90 20.99
C LEU A 95 1.78 -1.29 21.62
N ASN A 96 0.74 -2.09 21.82
CA ASN A 96 -0.50 -1.63 22.47
C ASN A 96 -0.30 -1.28 23.96
N GLU A 97 0.53 -2.05 24.67
CA GLU A 97 0.91 -1.78 26.07
C GLU A 97 1.76 -0.50 26.18
N ASP A 98 2.75 -0.32 25.29
CA ASP A 98 3.59 0.87 25.24
C ASP A 98 2.77 2.13 24.91
N VAL A 99 1.82 2.04 23.96
CA VAL A 99 0.88 3.13 23.64
C VAL A 99 0.01 3.47 24.85
N SER A 100 -0.54 2.47 25.53
CA SER A 100 -1.37 2.69 26.74
C SER A 100 -0.56 3.35 27.86
N LEU A 101 0.71 2.97 28.02
CA LEU A 101 1.61 3.59 28.99
C LEU A 101 1.89 5.06 28.63
N LEU A 102 2.17 5.35 27.37
CA LEU A 102 2.41 6.72 26.89
C LEU A 102 1.16 7.60 27.04
N GLU A 103 -0.03 7.08 26.72
CA GLU A 103 -1.30 7.78 26.94
C GLU A 103 -1.50 8.12 28.41
N LYS A 104 -1.19 7.19 29.31
CA LYS A 104 -1.24 7.42 30.76
C LYS A 104 -0.24 8.50 31.18
N MET A 105 0.99 8.47 30.68
CA MET A 105 2.00 9.49 30.99
C MET A 105 1.56 10.89 30.53
N ILE A 106 0.96 11.00 29.34
CA ILE A 106 0.40 12.27 28.83
C ILE A 106 -0.77 12.74 29.70
N PHE A 107 -1.63 11.83 30.15
CA PHE A 107 -2.73 12.18 31.03
C PHE A 107 -2.21 12.70 32.38
N ASP A 108 -1.22 12.01 32.95
CA ASP A 108 -0.61 12.33 34.24
C ASP A 108 0.23 13.62 34.21
N SER A 109 0.69 14.07 33.04
CA SER A 109 1.47 15.33 32.91
C SER A 109 0.60 16.60 32.88
N ARG A 110 -0.68 16.50 32.52
CA ARG A 110 -1.59 17.66 32.40
C ARG A 110 -1.79 18.47 33.68
N PRO A 111 -1.92 17.87 34.87
CA PRO A 111 -1.98 18.62 36.13
C PRO A 111 -0.69 19.40 36.37
N PHE A 112 0.47 18.82 36.06
CA PHE A 112 1.77 19.46 36.23
C PHE A 112 1.92 20.67 35.31
N GLU A 113 1.52 20.55 34.02
CA GLU A 113 1.48 21.68 33.10
C GLU A 113 0.55 22.79 33.57
N ARG A 114 -0.62 22.43 34.12
CA ARG A 114 -1.58 23.39 34.66
C ARG A 114 -1.01 24.15 35.86
N ASP A 115 -0.39 23.46 36.80
CA ASP A 115 0.25 24.07 37.98
C ASP A 115 1.38 25.01 37.57
N LEU A 116 2.18 24.63 36.57
CA LEU A 116 3.28 25.44 36.06
C LEU A 116 2.79 26.72 35.36
N LEU A 117 1.69 26.62 34.61
CA LEU A 117 1.02 27.78 34.01
C LEU A 117 0.40 28.70 35.06
N GLU A 118 -0.18 28.14 36.11
CA GLU A 118 -0.75 28.92 37.22
C GLU A 118 0.35 29.65 38.01
N GLN A 119 1.48 28.99 38.28
CA GLN A 119 2.66 29.61 38.88
C GLN A 119 3.25 30.72 38.00
N ALA A 120 3.34 30.50 36.68
CA ALA A 120 3.83 31.51 35.75
C ALA A 120 2.89 32.73 35.69
N ALA A 121 1.57 32.52 35.71
CA ALA A 121 0.58 33.60 35.75
C ALA A 121 0.69 34.43 37.05
N LEU A 122 0.88 33.76 38.19
CA LEU A 122 1.11 34.42 39.48
C LEU A 122 2.43 35.22 39.50
N ALA A 123 3.47 34.72 38.84
CA ALA A 123 4.76 35.43 38.74
C ALA A 123 4.68 36.68 37.86
N ILE A 124 3.88 36.68 36.78
CA ILE A 124 3.66 37.87 35.93
C ILE A 124 2.93 38.98 36.69
N HIS A 125 2.05 38.63 37.64
CA HIS A 125 1.37 39.60 38.49
C HIS A 125 2.20 40.09 39.69
N LYS A 126 3.33 39.45 40.00
CA LYS A 126 4.33 40.00 40.93
C LYS A 126 5.21 41.00 40.17
N MET A 127 4.84 42.27 40.20
CA MET A 127 5.70 43.37 39.74
C MET A 127 7.02 43.41 40.55
N PRO A 128 8.13 43.89 39.97
CA PRO A 128 9.42 44.04 40.68
C PRO A 128 9.40 45.09 41.80
N ASP A 129 8.32 45.85 41.96
CA ASP A 129 8.24 46.99 42.88
C ASP A 129 8.03 46.59 44.35
N ASP A 130 7.75 45.31 44.66
CA ASP A 130 7.68 44.81 46.04
C ASP A 130 9.06 44.47 46.64
N PHE A 131 10.15 44.65 45.89
CA PHE A 131 11.50 44.74 46.46
C PHE A 131 11.81 46.19 46.86
N GLU A 132 10.93 46.81 47.65
CA GLU A 132 11.33 48.01 48.39
C GLU A 132 12.49 47.62 49.31
N LEU A 133 13.65 48.17 48.95
CA LEU A 133 14.84 48.28 49.77
C LEU A 133 14.41 48.77 51.17
N SER A 134 14.44 47.87 52.15
CA SER A 134 14.36 48.22 53.57
C SER A 134 15.63 48.97 53.97
N ASP A 135 15.69 50.24 53.60
CA ASP A 135 16.67 51.21 54.07
C ASP A 135 15.87 52.34 54.72
N ASP A 136 15.58 52.23 56.02
CA ASP A 136 15.75 53.37 56.93
C ASP A 136 15.58 52.99 58.41
N SER A 137 16.70 53.08 59.13
CA SER A 137 16.85 54.00 60.27
C SER A 137 15.69 54.13 61.26
N THR A 138 15.81 53.48 62.42
CA THR A 138 15.37 54.07 63.69
C THR A 138 16.51 54.09 64.70
N SER A 139 17.28 55.18 64.65
CA SER A 139 18.00 55.69 65.82
C SER A 139 16.98 56.30 66.78
N GLY A 140 16.98 55.86 68.05
CA GLY A 140 16.09 56.38 69.09
C GLY A 140 16.56 55.96 70.48
N PHE A 141 17.41 56.79 71.07
CA PHE A 141 18.15 56.68 72.33
C PHE A 141 17.28 56.71 73.62
N ARG A 142 17.88 56.18 74.72
CA ARG A 142 17.63 56.34 76.19
C ARG A 142 16.55 55.43 76.82
N MET A 143 16.74 54.84 78.01
CA MET A 143 17.59 55.16 79.17
C MET A 143 18.18 53.90 79.82
#